data_AF-A0A5E4S949-F1
#
_entry.id   AF-A0A5E4S949-F1
#
_cell.length_a   1.000
_cell.length_b   1.000
_cell.length_c   1.000
_cell.angle_alpha   90.00
_cell.angle_beta   90.00
_cell.angle_gamma   90.00
#
_symmetry.space_group_name_H-M   'P 1'
#
loop_
_entity.id
_entity.type
_entity.pdbx_description
1 polymer ?
#
loop_
_entity_poly.entity_id
_entity_poly.type
_entity_poly.pdbx_seq_one_letter_code
_entity_poly.pdbx_strand_id
1 'polypeptide(L)'
;MKISDCRGRFWLGVGVACLAAWGTSAGAAEAVKDVTGATPSQLAAPAAAAAPSQTTAPAAASGTIQELRDRIQNKEVTELRTTYNGRYGASLLFYPQTMGYYVALFHEGQFWRAVKLNNEKKAESLYADFVRQTQVLADVEIRRIKLEAQRAMMERQLAESEARLNAVQNDLAIQRQQEQALAQNQQAVREQASALETERNAARIRLTDLQGQIRSLEAAQNSADSDLVRSVKGAGTRKPARRR
;
A
#
# COMPACT_ATOMS: atom_id res chain seq x y z
N MET A 1 -10.14 48.01 -3.18
CA MET A 1 -8.81 48.50 -3.63
C MET A 1 -8.32 47.62 -4.79
N LYS A 2 -7.17 47.94 -5.39
CA LYS A 2 -6.77 47.45 -6.72
C LYS A 2 -6.66 45.92 -6.83
N ILE A 3 -7.34 45.37 -7.83
CA ILE A 3 -6.86 44.20 -8.59
C ILE A 3 -5.77 44.71 -9.55
N SER A 4 -4.72 43.95 -9.81
CA SER A 4 -3.72 44.25 -10.85
C SER A 4 -3.08 42.98 -11.38
N ASP A 5 -2.93 42.91 -12.70
CA ASP A 5 -2.45 41.75 -13.47
C ASP A 5 -1.03 41.28 -13.15
N CYS A 6 -0.77 40.01 -13.46
CA CYS A 6 0.51 39.61 -14.04
C CYS A 6 0.30 38.55 -15.13
N ARG A 7 0.44 38.96 -16.41
CA ARG A 7 0.24 38.10 -17.59
C ARG A 7 1.51 37.34 -17.96
N GLY A 8 1.71 36.15 -17.38
CA GLY A 8 2.82 35.24 -17.73
C GLY A 8 2.51 34.35 -18.94
N ARG A 9 2.97 34.72 -20.14
CA ARG A 9 2.70 33.97 -21.38
C ARG A 9 3.85 33.00 -21.73
N PHE A 10 3.62 31.71 -21.56
CA PHE A 10 4.50 30.63 -22.02
C PHE A 10 3.84 29.74 -23.08
N TRP A 11 4.67 28.99 -23.82
CA TRP A 11 4.32 28.37 -25.10
C TRP A 11 3.46 27.10 -25.01
N LEU A 12 2.55 26.96 -25.98
CA LEU A 12 1.94 25.68 -26.36
C LEU A 12 2.80 24.99 -27.43
N GLY A 13 3.74 24.15 -27.00
CA GLY A 13 4.49 23.25 -27.88
C GLY A 13 3.84 21.86 -27.92
N VAL A 14 2.87 21.66 -28.82
CA VAL A 14 2.16 20.37 -28.94
C VAL A 14 2.99 19.38 -29.76
N GLY A 15 3.80 18.57 -29.08
CA GLY A 15 4.54 17.45 -29.65
C GLY A 15 3.94 16.11 -29.20
N VAL A 16 2.93 15.61 -29.92
CA VAL A 16 2.36 14.27 -29.66
C VAL A 16 3.02 13.25 -30.59
N ALA A 17 3.79 12.32 -30.00
CA ALA A 17 4.44 11.23 -30.73
C ALA A 17 4.30 9.90 -29.96
N CYS A 18 3.86 8.87 -30.68
CA CYS A 18 3.93 7.42 -30.41
C CYS A 18 3.97 6.90 -28.95
N LEU A 19 2.96 6.11 -28.60
CA LEU A 19 3.06 4.74 -28.06
C LEU A 19 1.70 4.06 -28.35
N ALA A 20 1.62 3.17 -29.34
CA ALA A 20 1.96 1.73 -29.30
C ALA A 20 0.79 0.86 -28.78
N ALA A 21 0.50 -0.22 -29.52
CA ALA A 21 -0.73 -0.99 -29.34
C ALA A 21 -0.69 -1.93 -28.12
N TRP A 22 -1.83 -2.11 -27.45
CA TRP A 22 -2.06 -3.21 -26.52
C TRP A 22 -2.70 -4.39 -27.26
N GLY A 23 -1.96 -5.50 -27.35
CA GLY A 23 -2.46 -6.76 -27.90
C GLY A 23 -3.40 -7.46 -26.93
N THR A 24 -4.47 -8.06 -27.46
CA THR A 24 -5.37 -8.92 -26.69
C THR A 24 -4.74 -10.28 -26.43
N SER A 25 -4.59 -10.67 -25.15
CA SER A 25 -4.31 -12.06 -24.76
C SER A 25 -5.37 -12.55 -23.77
N ALA A 26 -6.44 -13.13 -24.32
CA ALA A 26 -7.37 -13.96 -23.56
C ALA A 26 -6.83 -15.40 -23.52
N GLY A 27 -6.94 -16.05 -22.37
CA GLY A 27 -6.35 -17.37 -22.10
C GLY A 27 -5.41 -17.30 -20.88
N ALA A 28 -5.47 -18.20 -19.89
CA ALA A 28 -6.34 -19.36 -19.74
C ALA A 28 -7.03 -19.37 -18.36
N ALA A 29 -8.24 -19.92 -18.32
CA ALA A 29 -8.82 -20.49 -17.11
C ALA A 29 -8.45 -21.98 -17.02
N GLU A 30 -8.73 -22.61 -15.87
CA GLU A 30 -8.31 -23.97 -15.49
C GLU A 30 -6.78 -24.11 -15.28
N ALA A 31 -6.28 -24.79 -14.24
CA ALA A 31 -6.94 -25.64 -13.26
C ALA A 31 -6.33 -25.50 -11.85
N VAL A 32 -7.19 -25.39 -10.84
CA VAL A 32 -6.90 -25.85 -9.48
C VAL A 32 -7.97 -26.90 -9.16
N LYS A 33 -7.56 -28.16 -9.20
CA LYS A 33 -8.35 -29.31 -8.70
C LYS A 33 -7.70 -29.81 -7.41
N ASP A 34 -8.52 -30.49 -6.62
CA ASP A 34 -8.28 -30.88 -5.24
C ASP A 34 -6.95 -31.61 -4.99
N VAL A 35 -6.25 -31.19 -3.94
CA VAL A 35 -5.34 -32.06 -3.16
C VAL A 35 -5.66 -31.90 -1.67
N THR A 36 -6.88 -32.29 -1.29
CA THR A 36 -7.21 -32.62 0.10
C THR A 36 -6.90 -34.10 0.31
N GLY A 37 -5.88 -34.42 1.11
CA GLY A 37 -5.61 -35.80 1.56
C GLY A 37 -4.17 -36.28 1.36
N ALA A 38 -3.31 -35.99 2.33
CA ALA A 38 -2.07 -36.74 2.54
C ALA A 38 -1.79 -36.82 4.06
N THR A 39 -1.92 -38.02 4.63
CA THR A 39 -1.56 -38.29 6.04
C THR A 39 -0.04 -38.21 6.24
N PRO A 40 0.46 -37.78 7.41
CA PRO A 40 1.89 -37.70 7.69
C PRO A 40 2.52 -39.10 7.76
N SER A 41 3.07 -39.56 6.64
CA SER A 41 3.86 -40.79 6.61
C SER A 41 5.21 -40.55 7.28
N GLN A 42 5.42 -41.21 8.43
CA GLN A 42 6.64 -41.11 9.22
C GLN A 42 7.82 -41.75 8.49
N LEU A 43 8.56 -40.95 7.73
CA LEU A 43 9.74 -41.42 6.99
C LEU A 43 10.92 -41.66 7.95
N ALA A 44 11.57 -42.82 7.80
CA ALA A 44 12.61 -43.27 8.71
C ALA A 44 13.89 -42.41 8.65
N ALA A 45 14.59 -42.31 9.78
CA ALA A 45 15.89 -41.64 9.85
C ALA A 45 16.95 -42.42 9.03
N PRO A 46 17.72 -41.75 8.15
CA PRO A 46 18.82 -42.39 7.45
C PRO A 46 19.98 -42.64 8.41
N ALA A 47 20.19 -43.89 8.81
CA ALA A 47 21.34 -44.29 9.60
C ALA A 47 22.62 -44.27 8.74
N ALA A 48 23.68 -43.67 9.30
CA ALA A 48 25.08 -43.83 8.88
C ALA A 48 25.40 -43.61 7.38
N ALA A 49 25.36 -42.36 6.92
CA ALA A 49 26.47 -41.88 6.11
C ALA A 49 27.65 -41.60 7.07
N ALA A 50 28.83 -42.19 6.81
CA ALA A 50 29.97 -42.05 7.70
C ALA A 50 30.38 -40.57 7.83
N ALA A 51 30.60 -40.11 9.06
CA ALA A 51 31.24 -38.81 9.27
C ALA A 51 32.62 -38.82 8.58
N PRO A 52 33.02 -37.77 7.84
CA PRO A 52 34.39 -37.65 7.40
C PRO A 52 35.28 -37.70 8.65
N SER A 53 36.30 -38.57 8.62
CA SER A 53 37.14 -38.85 9.78
C SER A 53 37.56 -37.57 10.47
N GLN A 54 37.49 -37.55 11.81
CA GLN A 54 38.06 -36.47 12.59
C GLN A 54 39.58 -36.51 12.44
N THR A 55 40.08 -35.92 11.35
CA THR A 55 41.50 -35.62 11.16
C THR A 55 41.89 -34.75 12.34
N THR A 56 42.54 -35.38 13.32
CA THR A 56 42.89 -34.75 14.58
C THR A 56 43.71 -33.50 14.29
N ALA A 57 43.07 -32.32 14.39
CA ALA A 57 43.80 -31.07 14.48
C ALA A 57 44.72 -31.23 15.69
N PRO A 58 46.05 -31.28 15.50
CA PRO A 58 46.94 -31.73 16.56
C PRO A 58 46.82 -30.77 17.74
N ALA A 59 46.95 -31.25 18.97
CA ALA A 59 46.87 -30.39 20.17
C ALA A 59 47.86 -29.20 20.12
N ALA A 60 48.94 -29.34 19.35
CA ALA A 60 49.85 -28.26 18.98
C ALA A 60 49.18 -27.03 18.34
N ALA A 61 48.06 -27.19 17.61
CA ALA A 61 47.31 -26.06 17.04
C ALA A 61 46.68 -25.19 18.14
N SER A 62 46.05 -25.79 19.16
CA SER A 62 45.55 -25.08 20.34
C SER A 62 46.68 -24.42 21.12
N GLY A 63 47.82 -25.11 21.28
CA GLY A 63 49.02 -24.52 21.88
C GLY A 63 49.58 -23.33 21.10
N THR A 64 49.59 -23.39 19.77
CA THR A 64 50.06 -22.30 18.90
C THR A 64 49.12 -21.09 18.94
N ILE A 65 47.81 -21.30 19.10
CA ILE A 65 46.82 -20.22 19.29
C ILE A 65 47.05 -19.51 20.64
N GLN A 66 47.31 -20.27 21.70
CA GLN A 66 47.61 -19.72 23.02
C GLN A 66 48.95 -18.95 23.00
N GLU A 67 50.03 -19.52 22.45
CA GLU A 67 51.31 -18.82 22.27
C GLU A 67 51.12 -17.52 21.47
N LEU A 68 50.42 -17.57 20.33
CA LEU A 68 50.18 -16.38 19.51
C LEU A 68 49.41 -15.30 20.28
N ARG A 69 48.36 -15.66 21.02
CA ARG A 69 47.60 -14.71 21.86
C ARG A 69 48.49 -14.04 22.89
N ASP A 70 49.33 -14.82 23.59
CA ASP A 70 50.17 -14.28 24.66
C ASP A 70 51.26 -13.37 24.08
N ARG A 71 51.85 -13.71 22.92
CA ARG A 71 52.77 -12.82 22.19
C ARG A 71 52.08 -11.55 21.68
N ILE A 72 50.83 -11.60 21.25
CA ILE A 72 50.04 -10.41 20.86
C ILE A 72 49.79 -9.51 22.09
N GLN A 73 49.39 -10.09 23.23
CA GLN A 73 49.15 -9.35 24.48
C GLN A 73 50.44 -8.66 24.98
N ASN A 74 51.57 -9.36 24.93
CA ASN A 74 52.89 -8.80 25.27
C ASN A 74 53.43 -7.80 24.23
N LYS A 75 52.74 -7.59 23.10
CA LYS A 75 53.19 -6.81 21.93
C LYS A 75 54.53 -7.28 21.35
N GLU A 76 54.80 -8.58 21.48
CA GLU A 76 56.02 -9.23 21.02
C GLU A 76 56.03 -9.51 19.51
N VAL A 77 54.87 -9.52 18.86
CA VAL A 77 54.72 -9.74 17.41
C VAL A 77 54.29 -8.47 16.68
N THR A 78 54.80 -8.30 15.48
CA THR A 78 54.40 -7.22 14.55
C THR A 78 53.49 -7.80 13.48
N GLU A 79 52.31 -7.22 13.29
CA GLU A 79 51.44 -7.57 12.18
C GLU A 79 52.08 -7.09 10.85
N LEU A 80 52.29 -8.01 9.90
CA LEU A 80 52.76 -7.66 8.56
C LEU A 80 51.59 -7.41 7.61
N ARG A 81 50.58 -8.30 7.66
CA ARG A 81 49.42 -8.29 6.75
C ARG A 81 48.22 -8.94 7.43
N THR A 82 47.04 -8.34 7.29
CA THR A 82 45.76 -8.99 7.59
C THR A 82 44.78 -8.78 6.44
N THR A 83 43.83 -9.70 6.27
CA THR A 83 42.73 -9.58 5.31
C THR A 83 41.44 -10.09 5.94
N TYR A 84 40.37 -9.32 5.77
CA TYR A 84 39.02 -9.62 6.26
C TYR A 84 38.11 -9.98 5.07
N ASN A 85 37.31 -11.02 5.23
CA ASN A 85 36.28 -11.47 4.30
C ASN A 85 35.00 -11.74 5.13
N GLY A 86 34.02 -10.84 5.08
CA GLY A 86 32.89 -10.89 6.01
C GLY A 86 33.36 -10.84 7.47
N ARG A 87 32.85 -11.74 8.31
CA ARG A 87 33.32 -11.92 9.70
C ARG A 87 34.60 -12.76 9.83
N TYR A 88 35.08 -13.40 8.77
CA TYR A 88 36.32 -14.20 8.75
C TYR A 88 37.54 -13.37 8.37
N GLY A 89 38.73 -13.86 8.70
CA GLY A 89 39.96 -13.28 8.18
C GLY A 89 41.21 -14.09 8.48
N ALA A 90 42.30 -13.66 7.85
CA ALA A 90 43.62 -14.26 7.94
C ALA A 90 44.66 -13.19 8.27
N SER A 91 45.63 -13.51 9.14
CA SER A 91 46.72 -12.61 9.53
C SER A 91 48.07 -13.30 9.42
N LEU A 92 49.08 -12.53 9.00
CA LEU A 92 50.50 -12.85 8.97
C LEU A 92 51.23 -11.91 9.93
N LEU A 93 51.80 -12.46 10.99
CA LEU A 93 52.53 -11.74 12.02
C LEU A 93 53.98 -12.22 12.08
N PHE A 94 54.89 -11.31 12.41
CA PHE A 94 56.33 -11.56 12.53
C PHE A 94 56.76 -11.49 13.99
N TYR A 95 57.67 -12.38 14.40
CA TYR A 95 58.23 -12.46 15.75
C TYR A 95 59.75 -12.21 15.70
N PRO A 96 60.22 -10.98 15.97
CA PRO A 96 61.61 -10.60 15.78
C PRO A 96 62.60 -11.36 16.66
N GLN A 97 62.21 -11.79 17.87
CA GLN A 97 63.14 -12.50 18.78
C GLN A 97 63.65 -13.83 18.22
N THR A 98 62.87 -14.52 17.37
CA THR A 98 63.26 -15.80 16.76
C THR A 98 63.26 -15.75 15.23
N MET A 99 63.17 -14.55 14.63
CA MET A 99 62.91 -14.34 13.20
C MET A 99 61.77 -15.23 12.65
N GLY A 100 60.74 -15.43 13.48
CA GLY A 100 59.64 -16.35 13.23
C GLY A 100 58.43 -15.68 12.61
N TYR A 101 57.53 -16.48 12.03
CA TYR A 101 56.27 -16.02 11.44
C TYR A 101 55.12 -16.82 12.05
N TYR A 102 54.01 -16.15 12.35
CA TYR A 102 52.74 -16.77 12.69
C TYR A 102 51.72 -16.47 11.59
N VAL A 103 51.05 -17.51 11.10
CA VAL A 103 49.93 -17.39 10.16
C VAL A 103 48.69 -17.92 10.86
N ALA A 104 47.63 -17.11 10.92
CA ALA A 104 46.44 -17.45 11.68
C ALA A 104 45.14 -17.17 10.92
N LEU A 105 44.14 -18.04 11.14
CA LEU A 105 42.74 -17.79 10.80
C LEU A 105 42.00 -17.30 12.03
N PHE A 106 41.17 -16.28 11.84
CA PHE A 106 40.21 -15.83 12.83
C PHE A 106 38.78 -15.78 12.28
N HIS A 107 37.81 -15.98 13.16
CA HIS A 107 36.48 -15.40 13.04
C HIS A 107 36.46 -14.30 14.08
N GLU A 108 36.04 -13.08 13.72
CA GLU A 108 35.40 -12.22 14.72
C GLU A 108 36.38 -11.78 15.84
N GLY A 109 37.67 -11.64 15.49
CA GLY A 109 38.79 -11.38 16.41
C GLY A 109 39.32 -12.61 17.17
N GLN A 110 38.63 -13.75 17.09
CA GLN A 110 39.00 -15.01 17.75
C GLN A 110 39.77 -15.94 16.82
N PHE A 111 41.03 -16.23 17.17
CA PHE A 111 41.86 -17.20 16.44
C PHE A 111 41.38 -18.64 16.69
N TRP A 112 41.09 -19.37 15.60
CA TRP A 112 40.65 -20.77 15.64
C TRP A 112 41.64 -21.73 14.94
N ARG A 113 42.66 -21.18 14.26
CA ARG A 113 43.82 -21.91 13.73
C ARG A 113 45.02 -20.97 13.71
N ALA A 114 46.15 -21.39 14.26
CA ALA A 114 47.42 -20.68 14.13
C ALA A 114 48.54 -21.67 13.78
N VAL A 115 49.51 -21.24 12.97
CA VAL A 115 50.67 -22.03 12.54
C VAL A 115 51.92 -21.17 12.64
N LYS A 116 52.97 -21.71 13.27
CA LYS A 116 54.28 -21.07 13.44
C LYS A 116 55.25 -21.59 12.39
N LEU A 117 55.99 -20.70 11.73
CA LEU A 117 56.97 -21.01 10.69
C LEU A 117 58.26 -20.22 10.91
N ASN A 118 59.38 -20.75 10.41
CA ASN A 118 60.71 -20.12 10.41
C ASN A 118 61.19 -19.77 8.99
N ASN A 119 60.27 -19.66 8.04
CA ASN A 119 60.57 -19.38 6.64
C ASN A 119 59.47 -18.50 6.03
N GLU A 120 59.88 -17.30 5.62
CA GLU A 120 59.01 -16.25 5.08
C GLU A 120 58.16 -16.73 3.90
N LYS A 121 58.78 -17.32 2.86
CA LYS A 121 58.08 -17.79 1.66
C LYS A 121 57.02 -18.85 1.96
N LYS A 122 57.26 -19.72 2.95
CA LYS A 122 56.24 -20.68 3.43
C LYS A 122 55.12 -19.99 4.21
N ALA A 123 55.44 -18.96 4.99
CA ALA A 123 54.44 -18.19 5.73
C ALA A 123 53.55 -17.34 4.80
N GLU A 124 54.11 -16.70 3.78
CA GLU A 124 53.35 -15.99 2.74
C GLU A 124 52.46 -16.94 1.92
N SER A 125 52.97 -18.11 1.53
CA SER A 125 52.17 -19.12 0.82
C SER A 125 50.98 -19.58 1.68
N LEU A 126 51.23 -19.92 2.95
CA LEU A 126 50.18 -20.36 3.87
C LEU A 126 49.18 -19.22 4.18
N TYR A 127 49.64 -17.97 4.22
CA TYR A 127 48.77 -16.80 4.34
C TYR A 127 47.86 -16.67 3.11
N ALA A 128 48.39 -16.84 1.89
CA ALA A 128 47.58 -16.82 0.67
C ALA A 128 46.56 -17.98 0.63
N ASP A 129 46.93 -19.17 1.13
CA ASP A 129 46.00 -20.29 1.29
C ASP A 129 44.90 -19.99 2.31
N PHE A 130 45.25 -19.35 3.43
CA PHE A 130 44.31 -18.95 4.47
C PHE A 130 43.37 -17.83 3.98
N VAL A 131 43.86 -16.84 3.23
CA VAL A 131 43.01 -15.83 2.57
C VAL A 131 41.99 -16.51 1.65
N ARG A 132 42.43 -17.43 0.77
CA ARG A 132 41.52 -18.20 -0.10
C ARG A 132 40.50 -19.02 0.70
N GLN A 133 40.91 -19.64 1.82
CA GLN A 133 39.99 -20.35 2.71
C GLN A 133 38.93 -19.41 3.33
N THR A 134 39.31 -18.19 3.75
CA THR A 134 38.35 -17.24 4.34
C THR A 134 37.34 -16.69 3.36
N GLN A 135 37.67 -16.59 2.06
CA GLN A 135 36.73 -16.20 1.01
C GLN A 135 35.57 -17.21 0.92
N VAL A 136 35.90 -18.50 0.78
CA VAL A 136 34.90 -19.59 0.68
C VAL A 136 34.02 -19.70 1.94
N LEU A 137 34.59 -19.45 3.12
CA LEU A 137 33.82 -19.42 4.37
C LEU A 137 32.87 -18.20 4.44
N ALA A 138 33.32 -17.05 3.95
CA ALA A 138 32.54 -15.81 3.96
C ALA A 138 31.43 -15.77 2.90
N ASP A 139 31.57 -16.47 1.78
CA ASP A 139 30.61 -16.43 0.66
C ASP A 139 29.16 -16.71 1.10
N VAL A 140 28.96 -17.68 2.00
CA VAL A 140 27.62 -18.01 2.53
C VAL A 140 27.06 -16.87 3.40
N GLU A 141 27.89 -16.26 4.25
CA GLU A 141 27.49 -15.15 5.11
C GLU A 141 27.18 -13.89 4.30
N ILE A 142 28.07 -13.54 3.36
CA ILE A 142 27.93 -12.41 2.45
C ILE A 142 26.68 -12.57 1.57
N ARG A 143 26.37 -13.80 1.13
CA ARG A 143 25.14 -14.10 0.40
C ARG A 143 23.90 -13.98 1.30
N ARG A 144 23.95 -14.45 2.55
CA ARG A 144 22.86 -14.29 3.53
C ARG A 144 22.53 -12.81 3.76
N ILE A 145 23.54 -11.98 4.05
CA ILE A 145 23.37 -10.53 4.29
C ILE A 145 22.73 -9.84 3.08
N LYS A 146 23.17 -10.17 1.85
CA LYS A 146 22.58 -9.62 0.62
C LYS A 146 21.12 -10.04 0.43
N LEU A 147 20.79 -11.31 0.68
CA LEU A 147 19.41 -11.82 0.59
C LEU A 147 18.49 -11.21 1.66
N GLU A 148 18.99 -11.02 2.88
CA GLU A 148 18.24 -10.36 3.97
C GLU A 148 17.95 -8.88 3.65
N ALA A 149 18.91 -8.16 3.07
CA ALA A 149 18.69 -6.79 2.59
C ALA A 149 17.68 -6.72 1.44
N GLN A 150 17.74 -7.65 0.48
CA GLN A 150 16.77 -7.76 -0.61
C GLN A 150 15.36 -8.10 -0.09
N ARG A 151 15.25 -9.03 0.86
CA ARG A 151 13.99 -9.36 1.54
C ARG A 151 13.39 -8.14 2.23
N ALA A 152 14.17 -7.43 3.04
CA ALA A 152 13.71 -6.24 3.77
C ALA A 152 13.33 -5.07 2.85
N MET A 153 13.84 -5.01 1.62
CA MET A 153 13.38 -4.09 0.59
C MET A 153 12.00 -4.50 0.04
N MET A 154 11.83 -5.77 -0.32
CA MET A 154 10.56 -6.28 -0.86
C MET A 154 9.43 -6.22 0.17
N GLU A 155 9.70 -6.49 1.45
CA GLU A 155 8.71 -6.40 2.53
C GLU A 155 8.17 -4.96 2.71
N ARG A 156 8.99 -3.93 2.47
CA ARG A 156 8.52 -2.52 2.47
C ARG A 156 7.63 -2.22 1.27
N GLN A 157 8.05 -2.65 0.07
CA GLN A 157 7.26 -2.47 -1.16
C GLN A 157 5.91 -3.19 -1.09
N LEU A 158 5.86 -4.35 -0.42
CA LEU A 158 4.61 -5.06 -0.14
C LEU A 158 3.72 -4.25 0.81
N ALA A 159 4.25 -3.79 1.96
CA ALA A 159 3.50 -2.99 2.92
C ALA A 159 2.97 -1.66 2.34
N GLU A 160 3.75 -0.99 1.49
CA GLU A 160 3.31 0.19 0.72
C GLU A 160 2.15 -0.15 -0.25
N SER A 161 2.22 -1.31 -0.90
CA SER A 161 1.20 -1.80 -1.83
C SER A 161 -0.09 -2.20 -1.11
N GLU A 162 0.02 -2.87 0.05
CA GLU A 162 -1.11 -3.23 0.91
C GLU A 162 -1.79 -1.99 1.52
N ALA A 163 -1.01 -1.01 1.98
CA ALA A 163 -1.55 0.26 2.45
C ALA A 163 -2.34 0.99 1.35
N ARG A 164 -1.81 1.01 0.11
CA ARG A 164 -2.51 1.58 -1.05
C ARG A 164 -3.76 0.78 -1.44
N LEU A 165 -3.72 -0.54 -1.40
CA LEU A 165 -4.87 -1.42 -1.63
C LEU A 165 -6.00 -1.10 -0.65
N ASN A 166 -5.67 -1.02 0.64
CA ASN A 166 -6.64 -0.73 1.71
C ASN A 166 -7.24 0.67 1.57
N ALA A 167 -6.44 1.69 1.21
CA ALA A 167 -6.94 3.04 0.94
C ALA A 167 -7.96 3.04 -0.21
N VAL A 168 -7.64 2.42 -1.36
CA VAL A 168 -8.53 2.34 -2.52
C VAL A 168 -9.82 1.56 -2.22
N GLN A 169 -9.76 0.50 -1.40
CA GLN A 169 -10.95 -0.22 -0.97
C GLN A 169 -11.86 0.64 -0.07
N ASN A 170 -11.28 1.42 0.85
CA ASN A 170 -12.04 2.33 1.72
C ASN A 170 -12.68 3.47 0.91
N ASP A 171 -11.95 4.10 -0.01
CA ASP A 171 -12.48 5.14 -0.90
C ASP A 171 -13.67 4.62 -1.72
N LEU A 172 -13.56 3.40 -2.27
CA LEU A 172 -14.62 2.75 -3.04
C LEU A 172 -15.84 2.39 -2.18
N ALA A 173 -15.64 1.99 -0.92
CA ALA A 173 -16.72 1.77 0.03
C ALA A 173 -17.46 3.08 0.37
N ILE A 174 -16.73 4.17 0.58
CA ILE A 174 -17.28 5.52 0.83
C ILE A 174 -18.05 6.02 -0.39
N GLN A 175 -17.52 5.85 -1.61
CA GLN A 175 -18.21 6.21 -2.86
C GLN A 175 -19.56 5.50 -2.97
N ARG A 176 -19.62 4.18 -2.76
CA ARG A 176 -20.87 3.42 -2.79
C ARG A 176 -21.89 3.88 -1.74
N GLN A 177 -21.45 4.27 -0.54
CA GLN A 177 -22.32 4.84 0.48
C GLN A 177 -22.89 6.20 0.06
N GLN A 178 -22.07 7.06 -0.57
CA GLN A 178 -22.52 8.35 -1.11
C GLN A 178 -23.51 8.17 -2.27
N GLU A 179 -23.26 7.25 -3.20
CA GLU A 179 -24.18 6.89 -4.29
C GLU A 179 -25.54 6.43 -3.76
N GLN A 180 -25.55 5.56 -2.74
CA GLN A 180 -26.78 5.08 -2.10
C GLN A 180 -27.53 6.21 -1.40
N ALA A 181 -26.84 7.08 -0.66
CA ALA A 181 -27.46 8.24 0.00
C ALA A 181 -28.05 9.24 -1.01
N LEU A 182 -27.37 9.49 -2.14
CA LEU A 182 -27.86 10.33 -3.22
C LEU A 182 -29.07 9.71 -3.94
N ALA A 183 -29.12 8.39 -4.11
CA ALA A 183 -30.26 7.69 -4.67
C ALA A 183 -31.49 7.78 -3.76
N GLN A 184 -31.32 7.54 -2.45
CA GLN A 184 -32.37 7.66 -1.44
C GLN A 184 -32.89 9.11 -1.34
N ASN A 185 -31.99 10.10 -1.35
CA ASN A 185 -32.38 11.52 -1.32
C ASN A 185 -33.19 11.89 -2.57
N GLN A 186 -32.79 11.45 -3.77
CA GLN A 186 -33.57 11.66 -4.99
C GLN A 186 -34.95 11.01 -4.94
N GLN A 187 -35.11 9.84 -4.32
CA GLN A 187 -36.42 9.21 -4.13
C GLN A 187 -37.32 10.08 -3.22
N ALA A 188 -36.81 10.44 -2.04
CA ALA A 188 -37.54 11.29 -1.09
C ALA A 188 -37.93 12.67 -1.68
N VAL A 189 -37.06 13.30 -2.47
CA VAL A 189 -37.37 14.57 -3.16
C VAL A 189 -38.47 14.41 -4.22
N ARG A 190 -38.50 13.29 -4.96
CA ARG A 190 -39.57 12.99 -5.93
C ARG A 190 -40.91 12.74 -5.24
N GLU A 191 -40.89 12.01 -4.13
CA GLU A 191 -42.07 11.77 -3.29
C GLU A 191 -42.64 13.09 -2.74
N GLN A 192 -41.80 13.93 -2.14
CA GLN A 192 -42.17 15.27 -1.65
C GLN A 192 -42.74 16.15 -2.78
N ALA A 193 -42.14 16.14 -3.97
CA ALA A 193 -42.66 16.87 -5.11
C ALA A 193 -44.09 16.40 -5.50
N SER A 194 -44.32 15.07 -5.54
CA SER A 194 -45.64 14.51 -5.87
C SER A 194 -46.72 14.83 -4.82
N ALA A 195 -46.34 14.90 -3.53
CA ALA A 195 -47.21 15.34 -2.45
C ALA A 195 -47.59 16.81 -2.61
N LEU A 196 -46.60 17.69 -2.81
CA LEU A 196 -46.82 19.13 -3.03
C LEU A 196 -47.65 19.42 -4.29
N GLU A 197 -47.48 18.67 -5.37
CA GLU A 197 -48.35 18.78 -6.55
C GLU A 197 -49.80 18.38 -6.25
N THR A 198 -50.00 17.34 -5.44
CA THR A 198 -51.33 16.88 -5.01
C THR A 198 -52.01 17.91 -4.13
N GLU A 199 -51.31 18.48 -3.14
CA GLU A 199 -51.79 19.57 -2.30
C GLU A 199 -52.13 20.82 -3.11
N ARG A 200 -51.24 21.24 -4.02
CA ARG A 200 -51.46 22.37 -4.95
C ARG A 200 -52.71 22.16 -5.79
N ASN A 201 -52.94 20.95 -6.29
CA ASN A 201 -54.11 20.64 -7.11
C ASN A 201 -55.40 20.69 -6.27
N ALA A 202 -55.41 20.14 -5.06
CA ALA A 202 -56.54 20.24 -4.13
C ALA A 202 -56.84 21.69 -3.74
N ALA A 203 -55.81 22.51 -3.49
CA ALA A 203 -55.96 23.94 -3.20
C ALA A 203 -56.54 24.72 -4.39
N ARG A 204 -56.10 24.44 -5.63
CA ARG A 204 -56.66 25.02 -6.85
C ARG A 204 -58.15 24.69 -7.01
N ILE A 205 -58.54 23.44 -6.81
CA ILE A 205 -59.95 23.02 -6.89
C ILE A 205 -60.81 23.79 -5.88
N ARG A 206 -60.35 23.91 -4.62
CA ARG A 206 -61.05 24.69 -3.58
C ARG A 206 -61.18 26.17 -3.95
N LEU A 207 -60.14 26.78 -4.54
CA LEU A 207 -60.20 28.17 -5.01
C LEU A 207 -61.22 28.36 -6.15
N THR A 208 -61.25 27.43 -7.12
CA THR A 208 -62.23 27.47 -8.22
C THR A 208 -63.67 27.30 -7.74
N ASP A 209 -63.89 26.40 -6.77
CA ASP A 209 -65.21 26.20 -6.15
C ASP A 209 -65.68 27.45 -5.39
N LEU A 210 -64.85 28.01 -4.52
CA LEU A 210 -65.17 29.27 -3.80
C LEU A 210 -65.45 30.42 -4.77
N GLN A 211 -64.70 30.55 -5.86
CA GLN A 211 -64.98 31.53 -6.92
C GLN A 211 -66.30 31.23 -7.67
N GLY A 212 -66.73 29.97 -7.75
CA GLY A 212 -68.06 29.60 -8.23
C GLY A 212 -69.17 30.04 -7.28
N GLN A 213 -69.02 29.73 -5.99
CA GLN A 213 -69.96 30.12 -4.94
C GLN A 213 -70.15 31.65 -4.88
N ILE A 214 -69.06 32.43 -4.88
CA ILE A 214 -69.11 33.91 -4.90
C ILE A 214 -69.94 34.41 -6.08
N ARG A 215 -69.65 33.96 -7.31
CA ARG A 215 -70.38 34.39 -8.51
C ARG A 215 -71.86 34.00 -8.50
N SER A 216 -72.23 32.87 -7.89
CA SER A 216 -73.64 32.50 -7.73
C SER A 216 -74.38 33.39 -6.71
N LEU A 217 -73.71 33.79 -5.62
CA LEU A 217 -74.26 34.70 -4.62
C LEU A 217 -74.37 36.15 -5.16
N GLU A 218 -73.41 36.58 -5.96
CA GLU A 218 -73.46 37.86 -6.70
C GLU A 218 -74.61 37.85 -7.72
N ALA A 219 -74.77 36.79 -8.51
CA ALA A 219 -75.87 36.67 -9.46
C ALA A 219 -77.25 36.66 -8.78
N ALA A 220 -77.38 35.97 -7.64
CA ALA A 220 -78.61 35.95 -6.85
C ALA A 220 -78.97 37.35 -6.32
N GLN A 221 -78.03 38.08 -5.74
CA GLN A 221 -78.23 39.47 -5.27
C GLN A 221 -78.65 40.40 -6.42
N ASN A 222 -77.90 40.39 -7.53
CA ASN A 222 -78.22 41.19 -8.72
C ASN A 222 -79.63 40.89 -9.27
N SER A 223 -80.07 39.63 -9.22
CA SER A 223 -81.43 39.27 -9.64
C SER A 223 -82.49 39.86 -8.70
N ALA A 224 -82.30 39.74 -7.38
CA ALA A 224 -83.21 40.28 -6.36
C ALA A 224 -83.31 41.82 -6.44
N ASP A 225 -82.18 42.52 -6.60
CA ASP A 225 -82.16 43.97 -6.81
C ASP A 225 -82.87 44.36 -8.11
N SER A 226 -82.69 43.59 -9.19
CA SER A 226 -83.39 43.84 -10.45
C SER A 226 -84.92 43.70 -10.32
N ASP A 227 -85.39 42.76 -9.48
CA ASP A 227 -86.82 42.55 -9.20
C ASP A 227 -87.37 43.59 -8.21
N LEU A 228 -86.58 44.07 -7.25
CA LEU A 228 -86.92 45.22 -6.41
C LEU A 228 -87.08 46.49 -7.25
N VAL A 229 -86.14 46.78 -8.15
CA VAL A 229 -86.21 47.92 -9.09
C VAL A 229 -87.40 47.78 -10.05
N ARG A 230 -87.66 46.56 -10.56
CA ARG A 230 -88.85 46.24 -11.39
C ARG A 230 -90.15 46.49 -10.62
N SER A 231 -90.22 46.08 -9.35
CA SER A 231 -91.35 46.29 -8.45
C SER A 231 -91.62 47.78 -8.19
N VAL A 232 -90.59 48.54 -7.81
CA VAL A 232 -90.67 50.00 -7.60
C VAL A 232 -91.13 50.73 -8.88
N LYS A 233 -90.59 50.36 -10.04
CA LYS A 233 -90.97 50.95 -11.33
C LYS A 233 -92.42 50.58 -11.74
N GLY A 234 -92.89 49.37 -11.39
CA GLY A 234 -94.27 48.96 -11.55
C GLY A 234 -95.25 49.70 -10.62
N ALA A 235 -94.85 49.99 -9.39
CA ALA A 235 -95.63 50.79 -8.46
C ALA A 235 -95.84 52.23 -8.97
N GLY A 236 -94.80 52.84 -9.55
CA GLY A 236 -94.85 54.19 -10.11
C GLY A 236 -95.65 54.35 -11.42
N THR A 237 -96.17 53.27 -12.02
CA THR A 237 -96.77 53.30 -13.38
C THR A 237 -98.23 52.84 -13.47
N ARG A 238 -98.99 52.86 -12.35
CA ARG A 238 -100.44 52.62 -12.34
C ARG A 238 -101.27 53.82 -12.86
N LYS A 239 -101.28 54.03 -14.18
CA LYS A 239 -102.27 54.89 -14.85
C LYS A 239 -103.63 54.15 -14.93
N PRO A 240 -104.74 54.70 -14.40
CA PRO A 240 -106.02 54.00 -14.38
C PRO A 240 -106.62 53.87 -15.79
N ALA A 241 -106.90 52.64 -16.22
CA ALA A 241 -107.61 52.37 -17.47
C ALA A 241 -109.11 52.67 -17.31
N ARG A 242 -109.61 53.66 -18.05
CA ARG A 242 -111.00 54.13 -18.03
C ARG A 242 -111.95 53.08 -18.64
N ARG A 243 -113.06 52.78 -17.97
CA ARG A 243 -114.03 51.75 -18.37
C ARG A 243 -115.31 52.38 -18.94
N ARG A 244 -115.39 52.40 -20.27
CA ARG A 244 -116.41 53.08 -21.11
C ARG A 244 -116.38 54.61 -21.01
#